data_AF-A0AAW6KLU1-F1
#
_entry.id   AF-A0AAW6KLU1-F1
#
_cell.length_a   1.000
_cell.length_b   1.000
_cell.length_c   1.000
_cell.angle_alpha   90.00
_cell.angle_beta   90.00
_cell.angle_gamma   90.00
#
_symmetry.space_group_name_H-M   'P 1'
#
loop_
_entity.id
_entity.type
_entity.pdbx_description
1 polymer ?
#
loop_
_entity_poly.entity_id
_entity_poly.type
_entity_poly.pdbx_seq_one_letter_code
_entity_poly.pdbx_strand_id
1 'polypeptide(L)'
;MIQYRLASADHLDEVAQLFHESFDNYPFMDLLVRPEKKNPEFFYELHKVITQAYINRRGCFIGVVNGEIVTAALLKHRDDPDVGVMDYISAGGIKLFIKGGLSAVWNMVNVAEEAKRSYKGIKQQKWYLEALGVSCFHQGKSFGSKMINDCLVPFIRRNGGGILALITNTNLNRSFY
;
A
#
# COMPACT_ATOMS: atom_id res chain seq x y z
N MET A 1 9.59 -11.11 19.36
CA MET A 1 8.45 -10.19 19.55
C MET A 1 8.44 -9.24 18.36
N ILE A 2 7.28 -8.90 17.82
CA ILE A 2 7.19 -7.92 16.71
C ILE A 2 7.21 -6.50 17.28
N GLN A 3 7.93 -5.60 16.61
CA GLN A 3 8.00 -4.18 16.96
C GLN A 3 7.45 -3.34 15.81
N TYR A 4 6.56 -2.39 16.12
CA TYR A 4 5.96 -1.52 15.13
C TYR A 4 6.51 -0.10 15.19
N ARG A 5 6.78 0.50 14.03
CA ARG A 5 7.23 1.89 13.90
C ARG A 5 6.89 2.45 12.52
N LEU A 6 7.00 3.77 12.38
CA LEU A 6 6.98 4.41 11.07
C LEU A 6 8.27 4.07 10.30
N ALA A 7 8.14 3.83 9.00
CA ALA A 7 9.27 3.70 8.10
C ALA A 7 9.94 5.07 7.85
N SER A 8 11.27 5.06 7.81
CA SER A 8 12.11 6.13 7.24
C SER A 8 12.52 5.81 5.81
N ALA A 9 13.14 6.76 5.13
CA ALA A 9 13.68 6.59 3.77
C ALA A 9 14.63 5.39 3.62
N ASP A 10 15.35 5.02 4.67
CA ASP A 10 16.28 3.87 4.67
C ASP A 10 15.56 2.52 4.48
N HIS A 11 14.25 2.46 4.74
CA HIS A 11 13.45 1.24 4.58
C HIS A 11 12.76 1.16 3.22
N LEU A 12 12.91 2.16 2.34
CA LEU A 12 12.14 2.27 1.10
C LEU A 12 12.22 1.00 0.26
N ASP A 13 13.43 0.54 -0.04
CA ASP A 13 13.65 -0.59 -0.93
C ASP A 13 13.15 -1.91 -0.32
N GLU A 14 13.37 -2.12 0.99
CA GLU A 14 12.90 -3.32 1.69
C GLU A 14 11.36 -3.37 1.74
N VAL A 15 10.70 -2.24 2.02
CA VAL A 15 9.23 -2.17 2.04
C VAL A 15 8.64 -2.30 0.64
N ALA A 16 9.26 -1.68 -0.38
CA ALA A 16 8.84 -1.82 -1.76
C ALA A 16 8.94 -3.27 -2.25
N GLN A 17 10.03 -3.95 -1.89
CA GLN A 17 10.23 -5.37 -2.19
C GLN A 17 9.19 -6.23 -1.48
N LEU A 18 8.92 -5.98 -0.19
CA LEU A 18 7.88 -6.70 0.56
C LEU A 18 6.51 -6.57 -0.10
N PHE A 19 6.13 -5.37 -0.56
CA PHE A 19 4.88 -5.19 -1.28
C PHE A 19 4.91 -5.88 -2.65
N HIS A 20 6.01 -5.77 -3.40
CA HIS A 20 6.16 -6.44 -4.68
C HIS A 20 5.94 -7.96 -4.56
N GLU A 21 6.52 -8.59 -3.55
CA GLU A 21 6.36 -10.02 -3.29
C GLU A 21 4.99 -10.38 -2.72
N SER A 22 4.46 -9.57 -1.78
CA SER A 22 3.16 -9.83 -1.14
C SER A 22 2.00 -9.73 -2.12
N PHE A 23 2.13 -8.87 -3.12
CA PHE A 23 1.14 -8.63 -4.15
C PHE A 23 1.46 -9.35 -5.46
N ASP A 24 2.51 -10.17 -5.48
CA ASP A 24 2.78 -11.00 -6.64
C ASP A 24 1.61 -11.96 -6.86
N ASN A 25 1.10 -12.02 -8.09
CA ASN A 25 -0.12 -12.74 -8.47
C ASN A 25 -1.42 -12.25 -7.79
N TYR A 26 -1.43 -11.09 -7.13
CA TYR A 26 -2.67 -10.53 -6.59
C TYR A 26 -3.56 -10.04 -7.75
N PRO A 27 -4.84 -10.47 -7.86
CA PRO A 27 -5.66 -10.18 -9.05
C PRO A 27 -5.88 -8.69 -9.33
N PHE A 28 -5.63 -7.82 -8.35
CA PHE A 28 -5.74 -6.36 -8.55
C PHE A 28 -4.65 -5.85 -9.49
N MET A 29 -3.46 -6.45 -9.46
CA MET A 29 -2.32 -6.06 -10.30
C MET A 29 -2.62 -6.30 -11.79
N ASP A 30 -3.47 -7.29 -12.09
CA ASP A 30 -3.92 -7.60 -13.45
C ASP A 30 -4.82 -6.52 -14.05
N LEU A 31 -5.47 -5.71 -13.19
CA LEU A 31 -6.27 -4.58 -13.62
C LEU A 31 -5.41 -3.37 -14.01
N LEU A 32 -4.17 -3.29 -13.50
CA LEU A 32 -3.29 -2.14 -13.73
C LEU A 32 -2.59 -2.21 -15.08
N VAL A 33 -2.23 -3.41 -15.54
CA VAL A 33 -1.51 -3.62 -16.79
C VAL A 33 -2.07 -4.82 -17.53
N ARG A 34 -2.27 -4.69 -18.85
CA ARG A 34 -2.69 -5.83 -19.68
C ARG A 34 -1.71 -7.00 -19.56
N PRO A 35 -2.17 -8.26 -19.54
CA PRO A 35 -1.31 -9.43 -19.34
C PRO A 35 -0.09 -9.46 -20.26
N GLU A 36 -0.26 -9.14 -21.55
CA GLU A 36 0.78 -9.12 -22.57
C GLU A 36 1.84 -8.02 -22.39
N LYS A 37 1.61 -7.07 -21.46
CA LYS A 37 2.53 -5.97 -21.12
C LYS A 37 2.98 -6.01 -19.67
N LYS A 38 2.70 -7.08 -18.93
CA LYS A 38 3.16 -7.22 -17.54
C LYS A 38 4.69 -7.20 -17.51
N ASN A 39 5.22 -6.17 -16.87
CA ASN A 39 6.64 -6.02 -16.59
C ASN A 39 6.84 -6.07 -15.06
N PRO A 40 7.49 -7.10 -14.50
CA PRO A 40 7.74 -7.19 -13.06
C PRO A 40 8.45 -5.95 -12.49
N GLU A 41 9.37 -5.36 -13.25
CA GLU A 41 10.09 -4.14 -12.85
C GLU A 41 9.16 -2.94 -12.75
N PHE A 42 8.10 -2.88 -13.57
CA PHE A 42 7.09 -1.82 -13.46
C PHE A 42 6.34 -1.91 -12.12
N PHE A 43 5.94 -3.11 -11.68
CA PHE A 43 5.24 -3.29 -10.41
C PHE A 43 6.14 -3.02 -9.21
N TYR A 44 7.42 -3.41 -9.28
CA TYR A 44 8.38 -3.03 -8.24
C TYR A 44 8.52 -1.50 -8.14
N GLU A 45 8.76 -0.81 -9.25
CA GLU A 45 8.87 0.65 -9.27
C GLU A 45 7.56 1.31 -8.82
N LEU A 46 6.39 0.74 -9.14
CA LEU A 46 5.10 1.22 -8.65
C LEU A 46 5.03 1.16 -7.12
N HIS A 47 5.33 0.00 -6.53
CA HIS A 47 5.35 -0.14 -5.07
C HIS A 47 6.37 0.78 -4.43
N LYS A 48 7.54 0.98 -5.05
CA LYS A 48 8.57 1.91 -4.56
C LYS A 48 8.06 3.35 -4.53
N VAL A 49 7.45 3.83 -5.61
CA VAL A 49 6.95 5.20 -5.68
C VAL A 49 5.77 5.41 -4.70
N ILE A 50 4.82 4.47 -4.61
CA ILE A 50 3.73 4.53 -3.61
C ILE A 50 4.33 4.54 -2.19
N THR A 51 5.26 3.64 -1.88
CA THR A 51 5.89 3.56 -0.56
C THR A 51 6.59 4.86 -0.20
N GLN A 52 7.37 5.44 -1.11
CA GLN A 52 8.04 6.71 -0.88
C GLN A 52 7.06 7.84 -0.56
N ALA A 53 5.94 7.92 -1.29
CA ALA A 53 4.91 8.92 -1.02
C ALA A 53 4.33 8.79 0.40
N TYR A 54 4.09 7.56 0.86
CA TYR A 54 3.60 7.30 2.21
C TYR A 54 4.67 7.49 3.29
N ILE A 55 5.94 7.20 3.03
CA ILE A 55 7.05 7.54 3.94
C ILE A 55 7.11 9.06 4.14
N ASN A 56 7.09 9.84 3.06
CA ASN A 56 7.16 11.31 3.11
C ASN A 56 6.01 11.92 3.91
N ARG A 57 4.85 11.25 3.93
CA ARG A 57 3.64 11.67 4.63
C ARG A 57 3.46 11.03 6.01
N ARG A 58 4.47 10.28 6.49
CA ARG A 58 4.41 9.53 7.77
C ARG A 58 3.22 8.56 7.85
N GLY A 59 2.82 7.99 6.71
CA GLY A 59 1.75 7.02 6.56
C GLY A 59 2.23 5.58 6.33
N CYS A 60 3.54 5.33 6.30
CA CYS A 60 4.10 3.98 6.14
C CYS A 60 4.49 3.39 7.50
N PHE A 61 3.84 2.30 7.90
CA PHE A 61 4.11 1.55 9.13
C PHE A 61 4.78 0.22 8.80
N ILE A 62 5.77 -0.17 9.61
CA ILE A 62 6.50 -1.43 9.46
C ILE A 62 6.46 -2.23 10.76
N GLY A 63 6.39 -3.55 10.63
CA GLY A 63 6.51 -4.51 11.73
C GLY A 63 7.79 -5.32 11.57
N VAL A 64 8.66 -5.24 12.57
CA VAL A 64 10.01 -5.81 12.55
C VAL A 64 10.12 -6.97 13.52
N VAL A 65 10.70 -8.09 13.06
CA VAL A 65 11.04 -9.26 13.87
C VAL A 65 12.52 -9.59 13.65
N ASN A 66 13.30 -9.64 14.73
CA ASN A 66 14.74 -9.95 14.66
C ASN A 66 15.54 -9.09 13.65
N GLY A 67 15.13 -7.84 13.45
CA GLY A 67 15.75 -6.92 12.49
C GLY A 67 15.18 -6.96 11.07
N GLU A 68 14.31 -7.92 10.74
CA GLU A 68 13.68 -8.07 9.42
C GLU A 68 12.29 -7.41 9.39
N ILE A 69 11.96 -6.66 8.34
CA ILE A 69 10.59 -6.18 8.11
C ILE A 69 9.72 -7.36 7.63
N VAL A 70 8.78 -7.78 8.47
CA VAL A 70 7.88 -8.91 8.14
C VAL A 70 6.48 -8.47 7.71
N THR A 71 6.11 -7.22 7.98
CA THR A 71 4.83 -6.63 7.54
C THR A 71 4.96 -5.14 7.33
N ALA A 72 4.23 -4.59 6.36
CA ALA A 72 4.13 -3.16 6.12
C ALA A 72 2.69 -2.76 5.82
N ALA A 73 2.32 -1.54 6.22
CA ALA A 73 1.00 -0.97 5.97
C ALA A 73 1.10 0.50 5.54
N LEU A 74 0.31 0.86 4.54
CA LEU A 74 0.20 2.22 4.01
C LEU A 74 -1.14 2.82 4.44
N LEU A 75 -1.12 3.72 5.41
CA LEU A 75 -2.28 4.34 6.02
C LEU A 75 -2.34 5.83 5.68
N LYS A 76 -3.53 6.30 5.30
CA LYS A 76 -3.81 7.69 4.95
C LYS A 76 -4.99 8.23 5.76
N HIS A 77 -4.91 9.47 6.23
CA HIS A 77 -6.08 10.18 6.76
C HIS A 77 -6.87 10.84 5.62
N ARG A 78 -8.21 10.91 5.73
CA ARG A 78 -9.09 11.46 4.68
C ARG A 78 -8.68 12.88 4.29
N ASP A 79 -8.34 13.68 5.29
CA ASP A 79 -8.03 15.10 5.10
C ASP A 79 -6.62 15.32 4.55
N ASP A 80 -5.79 14.27 4.49
CA ASP A 80 -4.53 14.33 3.75
C ASP A 80 -4.84 14.38 2.25
N PRO A 81 -4.13 15.21 1.45
CA PRO A 81 -4.31 15.21 0.02
C PRO A 81 -4.10 13.79 -0.52
N ASP A 82 -4.92 13.35 -1.49
CA ASP A 82 -4.64 12.10 -2.19
C ASP A 82 -3.19 12.10 -2.69
N VAL A 83 -2.55 10.93 -2.67
CA VAL A 83 -1.28 10.79 -3.41
C VAL A 83 -1.66 11.00 -4.87
N GLY A 84 -1.26 12.15 -5.39
CA GLY A 84 -1.57 12.60 -6.74
C GLY A 84 -0.54 12.06 -7.72
N VAL A 85 -0.87 12.13 -9.01
CA VAL A 85 0.07 11.83 -10.11
C VAL A 85 1.39 12.60 -9.96
N MET A 86 1.35 13.82 -9.42
CA MET A 86 2.54 14.66 -9.18
C MET A 86 3.40 14.19 -7.99
N ASP A 87 2.79 13.60 -6.96
CA ASP A 87 3.55 12.92 -5.90
C ASP A 87 4.25 11.69 -6.46
N TYR A 88 3.57 10.94 -7.35
CA TYR A 88 4.18 9.80 -8.03
C TYR A 88 5.35 10.22 -8.93
N ILE A 89 5.20 11.30 -9.70
CA ILE A 89 6.28 11.83 -10.55
C ILE A 89 7.48 12.31 -9.71
N SER A 90 7.23 13.10 -8.65
CA SER A 90 8.29 13.63 -7.78
C SER A 90 8.99 12.56 -6.94
N ALA A 91 8.32 11.44 -6.64
CA ALA A 91 8.90 10.27 -5.99
C ALA A 91 9.63 9.30 -6.96
N GLY A 92 9.90 9.72 -8.21
CA GLY A 92 10.65 8.92 -9.19
C GLY A 92 9.80 8.26 -10.29
N GLY A 93 8.53 8.67 -10.41
CA GLY A 93 7.55 8.09 -11.34
C GLY A 93 7.89 8.20 -12.83
N ILE A 94 8.93 8.95 -13.21
CA ILE A 94 9.51 8.90 -14.58
C ILE A 94 9.86 7.45 -14.96
N LYS A 95 10.37 6.66 -14.01
CA LYS A 95 10.69 5.26 -14.23
C LYS A 95 9.46 4.41 -14.60
N LEU A 96 8.27 4.76 -14.09
CA LEU A 96 7.02 4.07 -14.45
C LEU A 96 6.70 4.22 -15.93
N PHE A 97 6.93 5.42 -16.49
CA PHE A 97 6.77 5.65 -17.93
C PHE A 97 7.81 4.88 -18.75
N ILE A 98 9.06 4.80 -18.29
CA ILE A 98 10.12 4.03 -18.97
C ILE A 98 9.80 2.53 -18.97
N LYS A 99 9.31 1.98 -17.84
CA LYS A 99 9.13 0.53 -17.67
C LYS A 99 7.77 0.01 -18.17
N GLY A 100 6.70 0.80 -18.05
CA GLY A 100 5.34 0.39 -18.42
C GLY A 100 4.72 1.15 -19.60
N GLY A 101 5.32 2.28 -20.00
CA GLY A 101 4.78 3.15 -21.02
C GLY A 101 3.56 3.97 -20.56
N LEU A 102 3.20 4.97 -21.38
CA LEU A 102 2.14 5.93 -21.07
C LEU A 102 0.79 5.24 -20.78
N SER A 103 0.43 4.23 -21.58
CA SER A 103 -0.85 3.51 -21.44
C SER A 103 -1.00 2.78 -20.09
N ALA A 104 0.07 2.20 -19.54
CA ALA A 104 0.01 1.50 -18.26
C ALA A 104 -0.17 2.50 -17.11
N VAL A 105 0.57 3.62 -17.16
CA VAL A 105 0.43 4.70 -16.17
C VAL A 105 -0.97 5.31 -16.19
N TRP A 106 -1.56 5.57 -17.37
CA TRP A 106 -2.94 6.07 -17.45
C TRP A 106 -3.96 5.09 -16.90
N ASN A 107 -3.82 3.80 -17.21
CA ASN A 107 -4.74 2.78 -16.71
C ASN A 107 -4.66 2.67 -15.18
N MET A 108 -3.46 2.70 -14.61
CA MET A 108 -3.23 2.76 -13.17
C MET A 108 -3.92 3.99 -12.53
N VAL A 109 -3.76 5.18 -13.12
CA VAL A 109 -4.43 6.39 -12.62
C VAL A 109 -5.95 6.25 -12.67
N ASN A 110 -6.50 5.71 -13.76
CA ASN A 110 -7.94 5.49 -13.88
C ASN A 110 -8.47 4.50 -12.83
N VAL A 111 -7.77 3.38 -12.61
CA VAL A 111 -8.13 2.40 -11.58
C VAL A 111 -8.07 3.02 -10.18
N ALA A 112 -7.04 3.80 -9.89
CA ALA A 112 -6.89 4.49 -8.60
C ALA A 112 -7.99 5.54 -8.38
N GLU A 113 -8.37 6.31 -9.41
CA GLU A 113 -9.45 7.29 -9.31
C GLU A 113 -10.83 6.62 -9.14
N GLU A 114 -11.08 5.51 -9.83
CA GLU A 114 -12.33 4.76 -9.66
C GLU A 114 -12.43 4.14 -8.26
N ALA A 115 -11.34 3.55 -7.76
CA ALA A 115 -11.21 3.09 -6.38
C ALA A 115 -11.51 4.21 -5.37
N LYS A 116 -10.94 5.41 -5.59
CA LYS A 116 -11.19 6.59 -4.74
C LYS A 116 -12.66 6.99 -4.70
N ARG A 117 -13.37 6.94 -5.83
CA ARG A 117 -14.81 7.27 -5.88
C ARG A 117 -15.65 6.36 -4.99
N SER A 118 -15.28 5.08 -4.88
CA SER A 118 -16.02 4.10 -4.09
C SER A 118 -16.05 4.42 -2.59
N TYR A 119 -15.01 5.06 -2.06
CA TYR A 119 -14.92 5.36 -0.63
C TYR A 119 -15.11 6.84 -0.28
N LYS A 120 -14.88 7.78 -1.21
CA LYS A 120 -15.10 9.23 -0.98
C LYS A 120 -16.53 9.58 -0.54
N GLY A 121 -17.53 8.77 -0.89
CA GLY A 121 -18.92 8.94 -0.45
C GLY A 121 -19.20 8.55 1.01
N ILE A 122 -18.26 7.87 1.69
CA ILE A 122 -18.45 7.37 3.05
C ILE A 122 -18.15 8.50 4.05
N LYS A 123 -19.19 9.25 4.45
CA LYS A 123 -19.07 10.43 5.33
C LYS A 123 -18.30 10.17 6.64
N GLN A 124 -18.40 8.96 7.18
CA GLN A 124 -17.79 8.57 8.45
C GLN A 124 -16.37 7.99 8.32
N GLN A 125 -15.90 7.75 7.09
CA GLN A 125 -14.54 7.31 6.83
C GLN A 125 -13.58 8.44 7.17
N LYS A 126 -12.63 8.14 8.06
CA LYS A 126 -11.50 9.03 8.38
C LYS A 126 -10.16 8.47 7.93
N TRP A 127 -10.07 7.15 7.78
CA TRP A 127 -8.83 6.46 7.46
C TRP A 127 -8.99 5.56 6.24
N TYR A 128 -7.92 5.45 5.46
CA TYR A 128 -7.84 4.56 4.31
C TYR A 128 -6.56 3.73 4.39
N LEU A 129 -6.70 2.41 4.36
CA LEU A 129 -5.58 1.47 4.23
C LEU A 129 -5.39 1.16 2.74
N GLU A 130 -4.34 1.73 2.17
CA GLU A 130 -3.99 1.59 0.75
C GLU A 130 -3.42 0.20 0.46
N ALA A 131 -2.51 -0.27 1.32
CA ALA A 131 -1.88 -1.57 1.18
C ALA A 131 -1.53 -2.15 2.55
N LEU A 132 -1.64 -3.47 2.67
CA LEU A 132 -1.12 -4.26 3.77
C LEU A 132 -0.37 -5.46 3.18
N GLY A 133 0.92 -5.53 3.46
CA GLY A 133 1.82 -6.60 3.01
C GLY A 133 2.29 -7.44 4.18
N VAL A 134 2.48 -8.73 3.94
CA VAL A 134 3.09 -9.68 4.89
C VAL A 134 4.06 -10.52 4.08
N SER A 135 5.32 -10.56 4.54
CA SER A 135 6.38 -11.39 3.95
C SER A 135 5.88 -12.81 3.68
N CYS A 136 6.16 -13.34 2.49
CA CYS A 136 5.67 -14.66 2.05
C CYS A 136 6.12 -15.79 3.00
N PHE A 137 7.31 -15.68 3.60
CA PHE A 137 7.83 -16.61 4.61
C PHE A 137 7.12 -16.53 5.97
N HIS A 138 6.28 -15.52 6.14
CA HIS A 138 5.61 -15.18 7.39
C HIS A 138 4.07 -15.16 7.28
N GLN A 139 3.52 -15.50 6.12
CA GLN A 139 2.07 -15.68 5.94
C GLN A 139 1.53 -16.82 6.82
N GLY A 140 0.26 -16.71 7.22
CA GLY A 140 -0.38 -17.66 8.15
C GLY A 140 0.04 -17.53 9.62
N LYS A 141 1.02 -16.68 9.96
CA LYS A 141 1.51 -16.45 11.34
C LYS A 141 0.84 -15.25 12.04
N SER A 142 -0.33 -14.83 11.53
CA SER A 142 -1.15 -13.71 12.05
C SER A 142 -0.50 -12.32 12.03
N PHE A 143 0.63 -12.11 11.33
CA PHE A 143 1.29 -10.79 11.31
C PHE A 143 0.43 -9.68 10.69
N GLY A 144 -0.37 -9.98 9.66
CA GLY A 144 -1.33 -9.01 9.12
C GLY A 144 -2.36 -8.58 10.17
N SER A 145 -2.97 -9.54 10.89
CA SER A 145 -3.93 -9.24 11.96
C SER A 145 -3.28 -8.45 13.09
N LYS A 146 -2.04 -8.77 13.45
CA LYS A 146 -1.29 -8.03 14.48
C LYS A 146 -0.93 -6.62 14.02
N MET A 147 -0.57 -6.39 12.75
CA MET A 147 -0.37 -5.04 12.21
C MET A 147 -1.65 -4.20 12.39
N ILE A 148 -2.81 -4.76 12.09
CA ILE A 148 -4.09 -4.06 12.26
C ILE A 148 -4.37 -3.80 13.74
N ASN A 149 -4.38 -4.84 14.57
CA ASN A 149 -4.88 -4.75 15.95
C ASN A 149 -3.90 -4.10 16.93
N ASP A 150 -2.60 -4.29 16.72
CA ASP A 150 -1.56 -3.88 17.67
C ASP A 150 -0.87 -2.57 17.22
N CYS A 151 -0.94 -2.22 15.93
CA CYS A 151 -0.35 -0.99 15.39
C CYS A 151 -1.40 0.01 14.90
N LEU A 152 -2.14 -0.33 13.84
CA LEU A 152 -3.02 0.64 13.15
C LEU A 152 -4.20 1.07 14.01
N VAL A 153 -4.92 0.14 14.64
CA VAL A 153 -6.08 0.46 15.49
C VAL A 153 -5.68 1.36 16.68
N PRO A 154 -4.63 1.06 17.45
CA PRO A 154 -4.15 1.96 18.50
C PRO A 154 -3.73 3.33 17.98
N PHE A 155 -3.05 3.39 16.83
CA PHE A 155 -2.67 4.66 16.20
C PHE A 155 -3.92 5.48 15.83
N ILE A 156 -4.89 4.87 15.14
CA ILE A 156 -6.15 5.51 14.74
C ILE A 156 -6.92 6.04 15.96
N ARG A 157 -7.04 5.24 17.02
CA ARG A 157 -7.73 5.65 18.27
C ARG A 157 -7.09 6.90 18.90
N ARG A 158 -5.75 6.95 18.94
CA ARG A 158 -5.03 8.13 19.48
C ARG A 158 -5.14 9.36 18.58
N ASN A 159 -5.44 9.18 17.30
CA ASN A 159 -5.56 10.26 16.30
C ASN A 159 -7.02 10.55 15.91
N GLY A 160 -7.95 10.52 16.88
CA GLY A 160 -9.33 10.96 16.67
C GLY A 160 -10.30 9.91 16.11
N GLY A 161 -9.86 8.65 16.04
CA GLY A 161 -10.69 7.49 15.72
C GLY A 161 -11.32 7.55 14.32
N GLY A 162 -12.47 6.89 14.16
CA GLY A 162 -13.25 6.86 12.92
C GLY A 162 -13.23 5.52 12.20
N ILE A 163 -13.85 5.48 11.03
CA ILE A 163 -13.89 4.26 10.20
C ILE A 163 -12.62 4.16 9.37
N LEU A 164 -11.98 2.98 9.45
CA LEU A 164 -10.93 2.53 8.55
C LEU A 164 -11.60 1.81 7.37
N ALA A 165 -11.39 2.32 6.15
CA ALA A 165 -11.82 1.66 4.93
C ALA A 165 -10.62 1.18 4.11
N LEU A 166 -10.87 0.23 3.23
CA LEU A 166 -9.90 -0.36 2.31
C LEU A 166 -10.64 -0.97 1.13
N ILE A 167 -9.90 -1.32 0.08
CA ILE A 167 -10.41 -2.10 -1.05
C ILE A 167 -9.72 -3.46 -1.05
N THR A 168 -10.51 -4.51 -1.27
CA THR A 168 -10.02 -5.88 -1.46
C THR A 168 -10.82 -6.56 -2.57
N ASN A 169 -10.17 -7.46 -3.30
CA ASN A 169 -10.76 -8.13 -4.47
C ASN A 169 -10.61 -9.65 -4.42
N THR A 170 -10.28 -10.22 -3.25
CA THR A 170 -10.32 -11.67 -3.02
C THR A 170 -11.24 -12.00 -1.85
N ASN A 171 -11.96 -13.13 -1.95
CA ASN A 171 -12.81 -13.61 -0.86
C ASN A 171 -12.00 -13.92 0.40
N LEU A 172 -10.77 -14.42 0.24
CA LEU A 172 -9.86 -14.70 1.34
C LEU A 172 -9.55 -13.43 2.15
N ASN A 173 -9.15 -12.35 1.47
CA ASN A 173 -8.87 -11.08 2.13
C ASN A 173 -10.14 -10.46 2.71
N ARG A 174 -11.30 -10.62 2.06
CA ARG A 174 -12.59 -10.17 2.62
C ARG A 174 -12.93 -10.88 3.94
N SER A 175 -12.58 -12.15 4.09
CA SER A 175 -12.76 -12.87 5.35
C SER A 175 -11.72 -12.53 6.41
N PHE A 176 -10.55 -12.05 5.99
CA PHE A 176 -9.47 -11.62 6.89
C PHE A 176 -9.76 -10.26 7.55
N TYR A 177 -10.28 -9.30 6.78
CA TYR A 177 -10.64 -7.96 7.24
C TYR A 177 -12.00 -7.95 7.96
#